data_AF-A0A8S3RDP5-F1
#
_entry.id   AF-A0A8S3RDP5-F1
#
_cell.length_a   1.000
_cell.length_b   1.000
_cell.length_c   1.000
_cell.angle_alpha   90.00
_cell.angle_beta   90.00
_cell.angle_gamma   90.00
#
_symmetry.space_group_name_H-M   'P 1'
#
loop_
_entity.id
_entity.type
_entity.pdbx_description
1 polymer ?
#
loop_
_entity_poly.entity_id
_entity_poly.type
_entity_poly.pdbx_seq_one_letter_code
_entity_poly.pdbx_strand_id
1 'polypeptide(L)'
;MMEFFFEKKDVFLLKELEKQCQKEKGITSMSVKEIVTSLVDDGMVDNDKIGTSVYFWAFPSKASQNDSRTELLTALAEKRTEKCHLMSEIEKYKECDPEVVEGVKKQAEISKDAANRWTDNIFSVKSWIKNKFSFEESVIDKQFGIPADFDYIE
;
A
#
# COMPACT_ATOMS: atom_id res chain seq x y z
N MET A 1 -5.77 -40.97 -9.07
CA MET A 1 -5.35 -40.91 -10.49
C MET A 1 -3.98 -40.25 -10.65
N MET A 2 -3.69 -39.16 -9.93
CA MET A 2 -2.33 -38.57 -9.88
C MET A 2 -1.24 -39.57 -9.45
N GLU A 3 -1.50 -40.39 -8.42
CA GLU A 3 -0.58 -41.47 -8.01
C GLU A 3 -0.23 -42.43 -9.14
N PHE A 4 -1.18 -42.74 -10.03
CA PHE A 4 -0.93 -43.63 -11.17
C PHE A 4 0.07 -43.00 -12.15
N PHE A 5 -0.10 -41.72 -12.48
CA PHE A 5 0.87 -40.99 -13.30
C PHE A 5 2.25 -40.89 -12.63
N PHE A 6 2.29 -40.66 -11.31
CA PHE A 6 3.54 -40.51 -10.56
C PHE A 6 4.28 -41.82 -10.30
N GLU A 7 3.56 -42.93 -10.21
CA GLU A 7 4.13 -44.27 -10.05
C GLU A 7 4.68 -44.80 -11.38
N LYS A 8 3.89 -44.68 -12.46
CA LYS A 8 4.30 -45.17 -13.78
C LYS A 8 5.33 -44.27 -14.47
N LYS A 9 5.30 -42.95 -14.20
CA LYS A 9 6.22 -41.94 -14.77
C LYS A 9 6.34 -42.03 -16.30
N ASP A 10 5.21 -42.28 -16.95
CA ASP A 10 5.13 -42.54 -18.39
C ASP A 10 4.05 -41.65 -19.04
N VAL A 11 4.04 -41.63 -20.37
CA VAL A 11 3.10 -40.88 -21.20
C VAL A 11 2.02 -41.84 -21.72
N PHE A 12 0.76 -41.44 -21.62
CA PHE A 12 -0.36 -42.31 -21.95
C PHE A 12 -1.33 -41.70 -22.95
N LEU A 13 -1.93 -42.55 -23.78
CA LEU A 13 -3.13 -42.22 -24.55
C LEU A 13 -4.38 -42.39 -23.69
N LEU A 14 -5.47 -41.69 -24.04
CA LEU A 14 -6.74 -41.82 -23.32
C LEU A 14 -7.22 -43.28 -23.23
N LYS A 15 -7.14 -44.03 -24.34
CA LYS A 15 -7.53 -45.45 -24.38
C LYS A 15 -6.64 -46.34 -23.50
N GLU A 16 -5.37 -45.98 -23.33
CA GLU A 16 -4.44 -46.72 -22.48
C GLU A 16 -4.75 -46.45 -21.01
N LEU A 17 -5.01 -45.19 -20.65
CA LEU A 17 -5.46 -44.78 -19.32
C LEU A 17 -6.77 -45.47 -18.94
N GLU A 18 -7.77 -45.48 -19.81
CA GLU A 18 -9.05 -46.15 -19.58
C GLU A 18 -8.84 -47.64 -19.24
N LYS A 19 -8.00 -48.34 -20.02
CA LYS A 19 -7.73 -49.78 -19.83
C LYS A 19 -6.90 -50.06 -18.57
N GLN A 20 -5.86 -49.29 -18.31
CA GLN A 20 -4.98 -49.49 -17.16
C GLN A 20 -5.64 -49.07 -15.85
N CYS A 21 -6.37 -47.95 -15.82
CA CYS A 21 -7.11 -47.50 -14.63
C CYS A 21 -8.27 -48.43 -14.29
N GLN A 22 -8.92 -49.04 -15.29
CA GLN A 22 -9.94 -50.06 -15.04
C GLN A 22 -9.33 -51.35 -14.46
N LYS A 23 -8.13 -51.74 -14.91
CA LYS A 23 -7.44 -52.96 -14.45
C LYS A 23 -6.78 -52.81 -13.08
N GLU A 24 -6.14 -51.67 -12.80
CA GLU A 24 -5.36 -51.47 -11.56
C GLU A 24 -6.16 -50.76 -10.46
N LYS A 25 -7.01 -49.79 -10.82
CA LYS A 25 -7.75 -48.95 -9.86
C LYS A 25 -9.27 -49.21 -9.87
N GLY A 26 -9.76 -50.10 -10.75
CA GLY A 26 -11.18 -50.45 -10.85
C GLY A 26 -12.11 -49.33 -11.35
N ILE A 27 -11.57 -48.29 -11.98
CA ILE A 27 -12.33 -47.10 -12.39
C ILE A 27 -13.00 -47.34 -13.75
N THR A 28 -14.25 -46.91 -13.93
CA THR A 28 -14.97 -47.02 -15.21
C THR A 28 -14.40 -46.07 -16.25
N SER A 29 -14.47 -46.45 -17.54
CA SER A 29 -13.94 -45.63 -18.65
C SER A 29 -14.47 -44.19 -18.67
N MET A 30 -15.77 -44.01 -18.39
CA MET A 30 -16.42 -42.70 -18.36
C MET A 30 -15.85 -41.82 -17.24
N SER A 31 -15.67 -42.39 -16.04
CA SER A 31 -15.04 -41.68 -14.92
C SER A 31 -13.56 -41.40 -15.16
N VAL A 32 -12.81 -42.28 -15.84
CA VAL A 32 -11.40 -41.99 -16.19
C VAL A 32 -11.33 -40.74 -17.08
N LYS A 33 -12.20 -40.64 -18.08
CA LYS A 33 -12.23 -39.48 -18.98
C LYS A 33 -12.58 -38.18 -18.24
N GLU A 34 -13.59 -38.20 -17.37
CA GLU A 34 -13.98 -37.03 -16.57
C GLU A 34 -12.86 -36.60 -15.62
N ILE A 35 -12.24 -37.55 -14.91
CA ILE A 35 -11.15 -37.26 -13.96
C ILE A 35 -9.93 -36.71 -14.70
N VAL A 36 -9.52 -37.30 -15.82
CA VAL A 36 -8.37 -36.79 -16.61
C VAL A 36 -8.65 -35.39 -17.13
N THR A 37 -9.87 -35.11 -17.59
CA THR A 37 -10.25 -33.76 -18.06
C THR A 37 -10.20 -32.75 -16.92
N SER A 38 -10.78 -33.07 -15.76
CA SER A 38 -10.71 -32.21 -14.57
C SER A 38 -9.26 -31.95 -14.13
N LEU A 39 -8.39 -32.98 -14.14
CA LEU A 39 -6.98 -32.82 -13.76
C LEU A 39 -6.18 -31.99 -14.77
N VAL A 40 -6.56 -32.02 -16.04
CA VAL A 40 -6.00 -31.12 -17.06
C VAL A 40 -6.45 -29.68 -16.81
N ASP A 41 -7.74 -29.48 -16.51
CA ASP A 41 -8.30 -28.15 -16.23
C ASP A 41 -7.66 -27.51 -14.98
N ASP A 42 -7.37 -28.32 -13.95
CA ASP A 42 -6.67 -27.91 -12.73
C ASP A 42 -5.14 -27.71 -12.95
N GLY A 43 -4.63 -27.97 -14.15
CA GLY A 43 -3.21 -27.84 -14.50
C GLY A 43 -2.30 -28.89 -13.86
N MET A 44 -2.88 -29.98 -13.34
CA MET A 44 -2.17 -31.06 -12.65
C MET A 44 -1.65 -32.15 -13.61
N VAL A 45 -2.34 -32.33 -14.75
CA VAL A 45 -1.95 -33.24 -15.83
C VAL A 45 -1.72 -32.44 -17.10
N ASP A 46 -0.60 -32.67 -17.76
CA ASP A 46 -0.32 -32.10 -19.07
C ASP A 46 -0.96 -32.94 -20.16
N ASN A 47 -1.38 -32.28 -21.22
CA ASN A 47 -1.72 -32.93 -22.47
C ASN A 47 -1.08 -32.22 -23.65
N ASP A 48 -0.77 -32.99 -24.68
CA ASP A 48 -0.35 -32.45 -25.98
C ASP A 48 -0.85 -33.33 -27.12
N LYS A 49 -1.18 -32.70 -28.24
CA LYS A 49 -1.69 -33.36 -29.43
C LYS A 49 -0.59 -33.47 -30.46
N ILE A 50 -0.12 -34.69 -30.69
CA ILE A 50 0.89 -35.01 -31.69
C ILE A 50 0.23 -35.85 -32.79
N GLY A 51 0.10 -35.25 -33.98
CA GLY A 51 -0.63 -35.85 -35.10
C GLY A 51 -2.13 -36.00 -34.80
N THR A 52 -2.63 -37.23 -34.88
CA THR A 52 -4.05 -37.55 -34.58
C THR A 52 -4.29 -37.95 -33.13
N SER A 53 -3.24 -38.05 -32.30
CA SER A 53 -3.31 -38.60 -30.95
C SER A 53 -3.06 -37.52 -29.91
N VAL A 54 -3.78 -37.61 -28.78
CA VAL A 54 -3.58 -36.77 -27.60
C VAL A 54 -2.91 -37.60 -26.52
N TYR A 55 -1.80 -37.09 -26.02
CA TYR A 55 -0.95 -37.70 -25.01
C TYR A 55 -1.15 -36.99 -23.68
N PHE A 56 -1.14 -37.75 -22.59
CA PHE A 56 -1.33 -37.24 -21.23
C PHE A 56 -0.17 -37.71 -20.34
N TRP A 57 0.36 -36.81 -19.51
CA TRP A 57 1.42 -37.14 -18.55
C TRP A 57 1.38 -36.19 -17.34
N ALA A 58 1.98 -36.61 -16.23
CA ALA A 58 2.18 -35.73 -15.08
C ALA A 58 3.48 -36.10 -14.36
N PHE A 59 4.26 -35.08 -14.00
CA PHE A 59 5.50 -35.26 -13.24
C PHE A 59 5.31 -34.81 -11.79
N PRO A 60 5.89 -35.51 -10.79
CA PRO A 60 5.80 -35.11 -9.38
C PRO A 60 6.28 -33.69 -9.10
N SER A 61 7.24 -33.20 -9.90
CA SER A 61 7.78 -31.85 -9.79
C SER A 61 6.75 -30.76 -10.10
N LYS A 62 5.78 -31.02 -10.97
CA LYS A 62 4.75 -30.04 -11.35
C LYS A 62 3.73 -29.77 -10.25
N ALA A 63 3.28 -30.81 -9.54
CA ALA A 63 2.38 -30.65 -8.41
C ALA A 63 3.03 -29.80 -7.30
N SER A 64 4.28 -30.12 -6.94
CA SER A 64 5.02 -29.36 -5.92
C SER A 64 5.31 -27.91 -6.32
N GLN A 65 5.51 -27.64 -7.62
CA GLN A 65 5.68 -26.28 -8.14
C GLN A 65 4.38 -25.46 -8.07
N ASN A 66 3.22 -26.07 -8.30
CA ASN A 66 1.94 -25.36 -8.29
C ASN A 66 1.54 -24.94 -6.88
N ASP A 67 1.69 -25.84 -5.89
CA ASP A 67 1.38 -25.55 -4.49
C ASP A 67 2.29 -24.45 -3.92
N SER A 68 3.60 -24.55 -4.17
CA SER A 68 4.55 -23.50 -3.73
C SER A 68 4.27 -22.15 -4.39
N ARG A 69 3.85 -22.15 -5.66
CA ARG A 69 3.51 -20.93 -6.40
C ARG A 69 2.23 -20.28 -5.87
N THR A 70 1.19 -21.05 -5.58
CA THR A 70 -0.08 -20.51 -5.06
C THR A 70 0.09 -19.95 -3.66
N GLU A 71 0.85 -20.62 -2.79
CA GLU A 71 1.24 -20.10 -1.47
C GLU A 71 2.00 -18.78 -1.60
N LEU A 72 3.00 -18.73 -2.49
CA LEU A 72 3.82 -17.52 -2.70
C LEU A 72 2.98 -16.35 -3.22
N LEU A 73 2.05 -16.60 -4.15
CA LEU A 73 1.15 -15.58 -4.69
C LEU A 73 0.19 -15.04 -3.61
N THR A 74 -0.29 -15.92 -2.74
CA THR A 74 -1.17 -15.56 -1.62
C THR A 74 -0.42 -14.67 -0.62
N ALA A 75 0.77 -15.10 -0.18
CA ALA A 75 1.62 -14.31 0.70
C ALA A 75 2.01 -12.95 0.09
N LEU A 76 2.27 -12.89 -1.23
CA LEU A 76 2.54 -11.64 -1.94
C LEU A 76 1.33 -10.70 -1.90
N ALA A 77 0.12 -11.22 -2.09
CA ALA A 77 -1.11 -10.42 -2.05
C ALA A 77 -1.38 -9.86 -0.64
N GLU A 78 -1.17 -10.66 0.39
CA GLU A 78 -1.27 -10.23 1.79
C GLU A 78 -0.27 -9.11 2.09
N LYS A 79 1.01 -9.29 1.74
CA LYS A 79 2.05 -8.27 1.96
C LYS A 79 1.80 -6.96 1.21
N ARG A 80 1.21 -7.04 0.00
CA ARG A 80 0.79 -5.84 -0.75
C ARG A 80 -0.35 -5.10 -0.04
N THR A 81 -1.30 -5.84 0.50
CA THR A 81 -2.44 -5.27 1.25
C THR A 81 -1.95 -4.60 2.53
N GLU A 82 -1.07 -5.26 3.28
CA GLU A 82 -0.43 -4.73 4.48
C GLU A 82 0.36 -3.44 4.18
N LYS A 83 1.16 -3.45 3.10
CA LYS A 83 1.87 -2.24 2.65
C LYS A 83 0.91 -1.09 2.33
N CYS A 84 -0.19 -1.37 1.64
CA CYS A 84 -1.19 -0.34 1.30
C CYS A 84 -1.82 0.26 2.57
N HIS A 85 -2.17 -0.58 3.55
CA HIS A 85 -2.70 -0.14 4.83
C HIS A 85 -1.70 0.76 5.58
N LEU A 86 -0.46 0.29 5.75
CA LEU A 86 0.60 1.04 6.42
C LEU A 86 0.89 2.38 5.74
N MET A 87 0.91 2.42 4.40
CA MET A 87 1.09 3.67 3.66
C MET A 87 -0.06 4.66 3.90
N SER A 88 -1.31 4.18 3.98
CA SER A 88 -2.47 5.00 4.32
C SER A 88 -2.39 5.54 5.76
N GLU A 89 -1.90 4.74 6.70
CA GLU A 89 -1.65 5.21 8.07
C GLU A 89 -0.55 6.29 8.11
N ILE A 90 0.57 6.06 7.45
CA ILE A 90 1.67 7.04 7.39
C ILE A 90 1.19 8.38 6.82
N GLU A 91 0.39 8.38 5.75
CA GLU A 91 -0.12 9.62 5.16
C GLU A 91 -1.01 10.41 6.14
N LYS A 92 -1.78 9.73 7.02
CA LYS A 92 -2.55 10.41 8.08
C LYS A 92 -1.65 11.11 9.10
N TYR A 93 -0.49 10.52 9.40
CA TYR A 93 0.43 11.08 10.39
C TYR A 93 1.44 12.07 9.80
N LYS A 94 1.50 12.19 8.47
CA LYS A 94 2.41 13.11 7.77
C LYS A 94 2.11 14.58 8.06
N GLU A 95 0.85 14.92 8.33
CA GLU A 95 0.49 16.28 8.78
C GLU A 95 0.91 16.57 10.22
N CYS A 96 1.24 15.52 10.99
CA CYS A 96 1.67 15.59 12.38
C CYS A 96 3.18 15.35 12.54
N ASP A 97 3.98 15.66 11.51
CA ASP A 97 5.44 15.58 11.61
C ASP A 97 5.94 16.54 12.70
N PRO A 98 6.53 16.04 13.80
CA PRO A 98 7.02 16.87 14.89
C PRO A 98 8.02 17.93 14.41
N GLU A 99 8.83 17.61 13.40
CA GLU A 99 9.85 18.53 12.87
C GLU A 99 9.21 19.71 12.12
N VAL A 100 8.16 19.44 11.35
CA VAL A 100 7.39 20.49 10.65
C VAL A 100 6.64 21.37 11.66
N VAL A 101 6.01 20.75 12.66
CA VAL A 101 5.29 21.47 13.72
C VAL A 101 6.24 22.34 14.54
N GLU A 102 7.42 21.83 14.89
CA GLU A 102 8.45 22.58 15.61
C GLU A 102 9.00 23.74 14.77
N GLY A 103 9.21 23.53 13.47
CA GLY A 103 9.61 24.57 12.53
C GLY A 103 8.61 25.73 12.46
N VAL A 104 7.31 25.42 12.34
CA VAL A 104 6.24 26.43 12.32
C VAL A 104 6.17 27.19 13.65
N LYS A 105 6.30 26.50 14.79
CA LYS A 105 6.34 27.15 16.11
C LYS A 105 7.51 28.11 16.24
N LYS A 106 8.72 27.69 15.84
CA LYS A 106 9.90 28.56 15.88
C LYS A 106 9.73 29.81 15.01
N GLN A 107 9.14 29.65 13.81
CA GLN A 107 8.86 30.79 12.94
C GLN A 107 7.79 31.72 13.52
N ALA A 108 6.79 31.18 14.21
CA ALA A 108 5.77 31.95 14.92
C ALA A 108 6.41 32.79 16.05
N GLU A 109 7.30 32.20 16.86
CA GLU A 109 8.04 32.93 17.90
C GLU A 109 8.89 34.06 17.32
N ILE A 110 9.65 33.80 16.24
CA ILE A 110 10.45 34.85 15.58
C ILE A 110 9.56 35.99 15.07
N SER A 111 8.40 35.66 14.51
CA SER A 111 7.46 36.64 13.96
C SER A 111 6.80 37.46 15.08
N LYS A 112 6.49 36.82 16.21
CA LYS A 112 5.97 37.46 17.42
C LYS A 112 7.00 38.42 18.03
N ASP A 113 8.24 37.98 18.20
CA ASP A 113 9.33 38.82 18.69
C ASP A 113 9.58 40.03 17.78
N ALA A 114 9.54 39.81 16.46
CA ALA A 114 9.66 40.88 15.48
C ALA A 114 8.50 41.89 15.59
N ALA A 115 7.26 41.42 15.73
CA ALA A 115 6.09 42.28 15.93
C ALA A 115 6.21 43.10 17.22
N ASN A 116 6.57 42.48 18.34
CA ASN A 116 6.76 43.15 19.63
C ASN A 116 7.88 44.19 19.59
N ARG A 117 8.95 43.94 18.83
CA ARG A 117 10.00 44.93 18.60
C ARG A 117 9.51 46.14 17.80
N TRP A 118 8.62 45.94 16.84
CA TRP A 118 7.98 47.06 16.15
C TRP A 118 6.99 47.80 17.05
N THR A 119 6.29 47.10 17.94
CA THR A 119 5.46 47.70 18.99
C THR A 119 6.28 48.61 19.90
N ASP A 120 7.47 48.17 20.36
CA ASP A 120 8.40 49.00 21.14
C ASP A 120 8.81 50.28 20.38
N ASN A 121 9.13 50.13 19.09
CA ASN A 121 9.50 51.27 18.25
C ASN A 121 8.34 52.27 18.12
N ILE A 122 7.12 51.77 17.93
CA ILE A 122 5.91 52.61 17.81
C ILE A 122 5.68 53.38 19.12
N PHE A 123 5.74 52.72 20.27
CA PHE A 123 5.59 53.37 21.57
C PHE A 123 6.72 54.37 21.86
N SER A 124 7.95 54.05 21.48
CA SER A 124 9.10 54.96 21.63
C SER A 124 8.91 56.22 20.80
N VAL A 125 8.47 56.10 19.54
CA VAL A 125 8.19 57.25 18.66
C VAL A 125 7.00 58.05 19.19
N LYS A 126 5.91 57.40 19.61
CA LYS A 126 4.74 58.05 20.20
C LYS A 126 5.14 58.88 21.43
N SER A 127 5.93 58.31 22.33
CA SER A 127 6.46 58.99 23.52
C SER A 127 7.34 60.19 23.15
N TRP A 128 8.23 60.04 22.16
CA TRP A 128 9.07 61.14 21.68
C TRP A 128 8.26 62.28 21.07
N ILE A 129 7.27 61.98 20.23
CA ILE A 129 6.39 62.99 19.61
C ILE A 129 5.62 63.76 20.70
N LYS A 130 5.03 63.04 21.66
CA LYS A 130 4.33 63.62 22.80
C LYS A 130 5.23 64.57 23.58
N ASN A 131 6.44 64.15 23.92
CA ASN A 131 7.35 64.93 24.75
C ASN A 131 7.96 66.13 24.02
N LYS A 132 8.22 66.01 22.71
CA LYS A 132 8.88 67.06 21.92
C LYS A 132 7.92 68.13 21.42
N PHE A 133 6.69 67.75 21.06
CA PHE A 133 5.72 68.65 20.43
C PHE A 133 4.47 68.89 21.29
N SER A 134 4.38 68.27 22.47
CA SER A 134 3.25 68.43 23.42
C SER A 134 1.89 68.07 22.83
N PHE A 135 1.86 67.12 21.88
CA PHE A 135 0.61 66.59 21.33
C PHE A 135 -0.11 65.65 22.32
N GLU A 136 -1.44 65.64 22.28
CA GLU A 136 -2.24 64.63 22.98
C GLU A 136 -2.11 63.26 22.29
N GLU A 137 -2.01 62.20 23.09
CA GLU A 137 -1.89 60.82 22.59
C GLU A 137 -3.07 60.41 21.72
N SER A 138 -4.29 60.85 22.05
CA SER A 138 -5.52 60.59 21.30
C SER A 138 -5.45 61.12 19.86
N VAL A 139 -4.78 62.25 19.65
CA VAL A 139 -4.60 62.87 18.33
C VAL A 139 -3.53 62.11 17.53
N ILE A 140 -2.45 61.69 18.19
CA ILE A 140 -1.39 60.88 17.58
C ILE A 140 -1.98 59.53 17.12
N ASP A 141 -2.71 58.84 18.00
CA ASP A 141 -3.29 57.53 17.70
C ASP A 141 -4.28 57.60 16.55
N LYS A 142 -5.16 58.61 16.54
CA LYS A 142 -6.10 58.84 15.44
C LYS A 142 -5.40 59.16 14.12
N GLN A 143 -4.31 59.93 14.14
CA GLN A 143 -3.59 60.35 12.94
C GLN A 143 -2.76 59.22 12.31
N PHE A 144 -2.14 58.38 13.15
CA PHE A 144 -1.36 57.23 12.70
C PHE A 144 -2.18 55.94 12.57
N GLY A 145 -3.47 55.98 12.91
CA GLY A 145 -4.37 54.83 12.82
C GLY A 145 -4.03 53.73 13.84
N ILE A 146 -3.53 54.09 15.01
CA ILE A 146 -3.18 53.16 16.09
C ILE A 146 -4.48 52.76 16.82
N PRO A 147 -4.85 51.46 16.83
CA PRO A 147 -6.02 50.97 17.56
C PRO A 147 -5.90 51.18 19.08
N ALA A 148 -7.03 51.31 19.78
CA ALA A 148 -7.05 51.48 21.23
C ALA A 148 -6.65 50.22 22.01
N ASP A 149 -6.76 49.06 21.37
CA ASP A 149 -6.37 47.73 21.85
C ASP A 149 -4.98 47.31 21.32
N PHE A 150 -4.22 48.23 20.74
CA PHE A 150 -2.87 47.95 20.25
C PHE A 150 -1.90 47.73 21.42
N ASP A 151 -1.44 46.48 21.56
CA ASP A 151 -0.52 46.06 22.61
C ASP A 151 0.42 44.94 22.10
N TYR A 152 1.28 44.44 22.98
CA TYR A 152 2.13 43.28 22.69
C TYR A 152 1.32 42.03 22.36
N ILE A 153 1.87 41.22 21.45
CA ILE A 153 1.31 39.92 21.09
C ILE A 153 1.79 38.89 22.11
N GLU A 154 0.85 38.19 22.76
CA GLU A 154 1.08 37.05 23.68
C GLU A 154 1.35 35.72 22.97
#